data_AF-A0A2G5V5J7-F1
#
_entry.id   AF-A0A2G5V5J7-F1
#
_cell.length_a   1.000
_cell.length_b   1.000
_cell.length_c   1.000
_cell.angle_alpha   90.00
_cell.angle_beta   90.00
_cell.angle_gamma   90.00
#
_symmetry.space_group_name_H-M   'P 1'
#
loop_
_entity.id
_entity.type
_entity.pdbx_description
1 polymer ?
#
loop_
_entity_poly.entity_id
_entity_poly.type
_entity_poly.pdbx_seq_one_letter_code
_entity_poly.pdbx_strand_id
1 'polypeptide(L)'
;MGFAEGDVDKLYKDVFVPAFNKMYSIFTKYLKESGNGYLVGGSLTWIDLAVAQHSADLLEADGTVLDEFPEMKEHQKRIHDIPNIKKWIAERPVTSR
;
A
#
# COMPACT_ATOMS: atom_id res chain seq x y z
N MET A 1 -17.66 3.60 13.36
CA MET A 1 -17.19 2.43 12.59
C MET A 1 -18.10 1.26 12.95
N GLY A 2 -18.77 0.64 11.98
CA GLY A 2 -19.70 -0.47 12.24
C GLY A 2 -18.93 -1.74 12.58
N PHE A 3 -18.98 -2.18 13.82
CA PHE A 3 -18.48 -3.49 14.23
C PHE A 3 -19.62 -4.49 14.07
N ALA A 4 -19.75 -5.06 12.87
CA ALA A 4 -20.55 -6.26 12.73
C ALA A 4 -19.74 -7.43 13.31
N GLU A 5 -20.34 -8.20 14.22
CA GLU A 5 -19.80 -9.50 14.64
C GLU A 5 -19.72 -10.41 13.40
N GLY A 6 -18.54 -10.46 12.81
CA GLY A 6 -18.20 -11.32 11.70
C GLY A 6 -16.95 -12.10 12.06
N ASP A 7 -16.92 -13.37 11.70
CA ASP A 7 -15.73 -14.21 11.86
C ASP A 7 -14.57 -13.57 11.08
N VAL A 8 -13.59 -13.04 11.81
CA VAL A 8 -12.49 -12.22 11.24
C VAL A 8 -11.69 -13.00 10.22
N ASP A 9 -11.48 -14.29 10.48
CA ASP A 9 -10.78 -15.20 9.55
C ASP A 9 -11.59 -15.42 8.27
N LYS A 10 -12.90 -15.63 8.40
CA LYS A 10 -13.80 -15.70 7.23
C LYS A 10 -13.80 -14.40 6.42
N LEU A 11 -13.91 -13.24 7.07
CA LEU A 11 -13.90 -11.95 6.37
C LEU A 11 -12.56 -11.69 5.67
N TYR A 12 -11.45 -12.06 6.34
CA TYR A 12 -10.13 -11.95 5.76
C TYR A 12 -10.02 -12.78 4.47
N LYS A 13 -10.41 -14.06 4.53
CA LYS A 13 -10.29 -14.99 3.38
C LYS A 13 -11.28 -14.71 2.26
N ASP A 14 -12.53 -14.44 2.58
CA ASP A 14 -13.64 -14.35 1.60
C ASP A 14 -13.77 -12.95 0.98
N VAL A 15 -13.36 -11.90 1.71
CA VAL A 15 -13.54 -10.51 1.28
C VAL A 15 -12.20 -9.79 1.09
N PHE A 16 -11.34 -9.76 2.12
CA PHE A 16 -10.12 -8.96 2.07
C PHE A 16 -9.13 -9.49 1.04
N VAL A 17 -8.71 -10.75 1.14
CA VAL A 17 -7.72 -11.36 0.22
C VAL A 17 -8.10 -11.21 -1.25
N PRO A 18 -9.32 -11.54 -1.72
CA PRO A 18 -9.66 -11.39 -3.13
C PRO A 18 -9.71 -9.92 -3.58
N ALA A 19 -10.21 -9.01 -2.73
CA ALA A 19 -10.24 -7.58 -3.05
C ALA A 19 -8.82 -6.98 -3.10
N PHE A 20 -7.99 -7.32 -2.13
CA PHE A 20 -6.59 -6.93 -2.04
C PHE A 20 -5.81 -7.42 -3.27
N ASN A 21 -5.89 -8.72 -3.59
CA ASN A 21 -5.19 -9.29 -4.74
C ASN A 21 -5.61 -8.64 -6.05
N LYS A 22 -6.92 -8.40 -6.24
CA LYS A 22 -7.42 -7.70 -7.43
C LYS A 22 -6.87 -6.27 -7.52
N MET A 23 -6.90 -5.53 -6.41
CA MET A 23 -6.45 -4.14 -6.37
C MET A 23 -4.93 -4.02 -6.62
N TYR A 24 -4.13 -4.83 -5.93
CA TYR A 24 -2.66 -4.80 -6.07
C TYR A 24 -2.19 -5.37 -7.40
N SER A 25 -2.93 -6.29 -8.03
CA SER A 25 -2.69 -6.69 -9.41
C SER A 25 -2.85 -5.52 -10.39
N ILE A 26 -3.86 -4.67 -10.18
CA ILE A 26 -4.09 -3.48 -11.01
C ILE A 26 -2.97 -2.46 -10.81
N PHE A 27 -2.58 -2.16 -9.56
CA PHE A 27 -1.47 -1.24 -9.29
C PHE A 27 -0.15 -1.73 -9.86
N THR A 28 0.16 -3.01 -9.70
CA THR A 28 1.36 -3.63 -10.24
C THR A 28 1.39 -3.53 -11.77
N LYS A 29 0.24 -3.73 -12.44
CA LYS A 29 0.13 -3.56 -13.88
C LYS A 29 0.49 -2.13 -14.30
N TYR A 30 -0.11 -1.12 -13.68
CA TYR A 30 0.18 0.29 -14.00
C TYR A 30 1.64 0.68 -13.71
N LEU A 31 2.18 0.20 -12.59
CA LEU A 31 3.56 0.44 -12.22
C LEU A 31 4.54 -0.12 -13.26
N LYS A 32 4.26 -1.33 -13.78
CA LYS A 32 5.02 -1.96 -14.86
C LYS A 32 4.89 -1.22 -16.19
N GLU A 33 3.66 -0.83 -16.56
CA GLU A 33 3.41 -0.08 -17.81
C GLU A 33 4.09 1.30 -17.80
N SER A 34 4.20 1.94 -16.63
CA SER A 34 4.86 3.23 -16.47
C SER A 34 6.39 3.14 -16.63
N GLY A 35 7.01 2.08 -16.12
CA GLY A 35 8.44 1.79 -16.28
C GLY A 35 9.42 2.74 -15.57
N ASN A 36 8.93 3.80 -14.92
CA ASN A 36 9.76 4.80 -14.23
C ASN A 36 9.65 4.76 -12.69
N GLY A 37 8.81 3.86 -12.17
CA GLY A 37 8.60 3.67 -10.73
C GLY A 37 7.53 4.56 -10.10
N TYR A 38 6.73 5.28 -10.89
CA TYR A 38 5.50 5.95 -10.46
C TYR A 38 4.29 5.29 -11.09
N LEU A 39 3.15 5.31 -10.40
CA LEU A 39 1.91 4.67 -10.87
C LEU A 39 1.34 5.31 -12.14
N VAL A 40 1.52 6.62 -12.32
CA VAL A 40 0.97 7.36 -13.46
C VAL A 40 1.96 8.41 -13.94
N GLY A 41 2.17 8.48 -15.26
CA GLY A 41 3.02 9.49 -15.88
C GLY A 41 4.50 9.28 -15.54
N GLY A 42 5.29 10.37 -15.53
CA GLY A 42 6.76 10.34 -15.36
C GLY A 42 7.29 10.85 -14.02
N SER A 43 6.39 11.20 -13.09
CA SER A 43 6.76 11.89 -11.85
C SER A 43 5.82 11.53 -10.71
N LEU A 44 6.22 11.87 -9.48
CA LEU A 44 5.39 11.70 -8.28
C LEU A 44 4.01 12.36 -8.45
N THR A 45 2.96 11.59 -8.19
CA THR A 45 1.59 12.08 -8.11
C THR A 45 0.97 11.73 -6.76
N TRP A 46 -0.19 12.32 -6.45
CA TRP A 46 -0.85 12.06 -5.17
C TRP A 46 -1.26 10.59 -4.98
N ILE A 47 -1.50 9.84 -6.06
CA ILE A 47 -1.87 8.42 -5.97
C ILE A 47 -0.68 7.57 -5.50
N ASP A 48 0.55 7.94 -5.84
CA ASP A 48 1.75 7.29 -5.32
C ASP A 48 1.84 7.41 -3.80
N LEU A 49 1.48 8.57 -3.25
CA LEU A 49 1.43 8.81 -1.81
C LEU A 49 0.36 7.96 -1.12
N ALA A 50 -0.84 7.93 -1.71
CA ALA A 50 -1.97 7.19 -1.15
C ALA A 50 -1.70 5.68 -1.12
N VAL A 51 -1.16 5.13 -2.21
CA VAL A 51 -0.84 3.71 -2.31
C VAL A 51 0.35 3.35 -1.41
N ALA A 52 1.43 4.14 -1.40
CA ALA A 52 2.57 3.87 -0.53
C ALA A 52 2.20 3.88 0.96
N GLN A 53 1.39 4.87 1.39
CA GLN A 53 0.89 4.93 2.76
C GLN A 53 -0.03 3.75 3.10
N HIS A 54 -0.92 3.36 2.17
CA HIS A 54 -1.78 2.20 2.37
C HIS A 54 -0.98 0.89 2.44
N SER A 55 0.01 0.71 1.56
CA SER A 55 0.92 -0.44 1.59
C SER A 55 1.73 -0.51 2.90
N ALA A 56 2.19 0.63 3.42
CA ALA A 56 2.88 0.67 4.71
C ALA A 56 1.97 0.21 5.85
N ASP A 57 0.71 0.65 5.88
CA ASP A 57 -0.26 0.21 6.89
C ASP A 57 -0.54 -1.30 6.83
N LEU A 58 -0.69 -1.83 5.62
CA LEU A 58 -0.89 -3.27 5.44
C LEU A 58 0.34 -4.06 5.89
N LEU A 59 1.56 -3.58 5.62
CA LEU A 59 2.81 -4.20 6.08
C LEU A 59 2.99 -4.13 7.60
N GLU A 60 2.49 -3.08 8.26
CA GLU A 60 2.46 -3.00 9.72
C GLU A 60 1.50 -4.03 10.33
N ALA A 61 0.36 -4.29 9.67
CA ALA A 61 -0.60 -5.31 10.10
C ALA A 61 -0.14 -6.75 9.79
N ASP A 62 0.40 -6.98 8.60
CA ASP A 62 0.94 -8.27 8.14
C ASP A 62 2.17 -8.03 7.24
N GLY A 63 3.36 -8.35 7.77
CA GLY A 63 4.63 -8.11 7.07
C GLY A 63 4.82 -8.91 5.78
N THR A 64 3.95 -9.90 5.52
CA THR A 64 4.01 -10.79 4.36
C THR A 64 2.97 -10.48 3.28
N VAL A 65 2.04 -9.55 3.54
CA VAL A 65 0.88 -9.29 2.67
C VAL A 65 1.27 -8.83 1.26
N LEU A 66 2.46 -8.25 1.09
CA LEU A 66 2.99 -7.81 -0.21
C LEU A 66 4.06 -8.73 -0.80
N ASP A 67 4.28 -9.94 -0.25
CA ASP A 67 5.32 -10.84 -0.76
C ASP A 67 5.02 -11.34 -2.19
N GLU A 68 3.73 -11.45 -2.53
CA GLU A 68 3.27 -11.74 -3.90
C GLU A 68 3.37 -10.53 -4.85
N PHE A 69 3.64 -9.33 -4.32
CA PHE A 69 3.72 -8.07 -5.08
C PHE A 69 5.02 -7.29 -4.77
N PRO A 70 6.21 -7.85 -5.06
CA PRO A 70 7.50 -7.24 -4.72
C PRO A 70 7.71 -5.85 -5.34
N GLU A 71 7.14 -5.58 -6.52
CA GLU A 71 7.18 -4.28 -7.19
C GLU A 71 6.44 -3.20 -6.38
N MET A 72 5.34 -3.57 -5.73
CA MET A 72 4.56 -2.65 -4.88
C MET A 72 5.29 -2.39 -3.56
N LYS A 73 6.02 -3.38 -3.03
CA LYS A 73 6.90 -3.21 -1.88
C LYS A 73 8.06 -2.26 -2.20
N GLU A 74 8.61 -2.32 -3.41
CA GLU A 74 9.64 -1.39 -3.87
C GLU A 74 9.08 0.02 -4.07
N HIS A 75 7.91 0.15 -4.71
CA HIS A 75 7.22 1.43 -4.86
C HIS A 75 7.00 2.11 -3.51
N GLN A 76 6.44 1.39 -2.53
CA GLN A 76 6.22 1.92 -1.18
C GLN A 76 7.50 2.49 -0.57
N LYS A 77 8.60 1.73 -0.62
CA LYS A 77 9.91 2.17 -0.10
C LYS A 77 10.42 3.40 -0.83
N ARG A 78 10.34 3.41 -2.16
CA ARG A 78 10.80 4.51 -3.00
C ARG A 78 10.08 5.80 -2.66
N ILE A 79 8.74 5.76 -2.51
CA ILE A 79 7.96 6.95 -2.18
C ILE A 79 8.27 7.43 -0.75
N HIS A 80 8.41 6.52 0.21
CA HIS A 80 8.72 6.87 1.60
C HIS A 80 10.17 7.37 1.79
N ASP A 81 11.10 7.04 0.89
CA ASP A 81 12.49 7.52 0.97
C ASP A 81 12.67 8.95 0.43
N ILE A 82 11.67 9.51 -0.26
CA ILE A 82 11.71 10.90 -0.72
C ILE A 82 11.93 11.83 0.48
N PRO A 83 12.94 12.72 0.49
CA PRO A 83 13.40 13.42 1.69
C PRO A 83 12.30 14.12 2.50
N ASN A 84 11.41 14.84 1.82
CA ASN A 84 10.32 15.57 2.47
C ASN A 84 9.25 14.63 3.05
N ILE A 85 8.98 13.50 2.39
CA ILE A 85 8.02 12.49 2.84
C ILE A 85 8.60 11.73 4.02
N LYS A 86 9.87 11.29 3.92
CA LYS A 86 10.61 10.63 4.99
C LYS A 86 10.65 11.49 6.25
N LYS A 87 10.95 12.78 6.09
CA LYS A 87 10.94 13.76 7.17
C LYS A 87 9.56 13.85 7.83
N TRP A 88 8.50 14.01 7.02
CA TRP A 88 7.13 14.05 7.55
C TRP A 88 6.73 12.75 8.28
N ILE A 89 7.09 11.58 7.76
CA ILE A 89 6.79 10.29 8.41
C ILE A 89 7.47 10.19 9.78
N ALA A 90 8.68 10.75 9.93
CA ALA A 90 9.38 10.78 11.21
C ALA A 90 8.80 11.77 12.23
N GLU A 91 8.24 12.89 11.75
CA GLU A 91 7.72 13.97 12.61
C GLU A 91 6.20 13.89 12.88
N ARG A 92 5.44 13.14 12.07
CA ARG A 92 3.98 13.09 12.20
C ARG A 92 3.55 12.46 13.52
N PRO A 93 2.40 12.88 14.11
CA PRO A 93 1.86 12.25 15.30
C PRO A 93 1.60 10.75 15.08
N VAL A 94 2.03 9.94 16.03
CA VAL A 94 1.69 8.51 16.06
C VAL A 94 0.24 8.39 16.50
N THR A 95 -0.62 7.98 15.59
CA THR A 95 -2.01 7.65 15.91
C THR A 95 -2.11 6.15 16.16
N SER A 96 -2.52 5.74 17.35
CA SER A 96 -2.90 4.35 17.62
C SER A 96 -4.03 3.95 16.67
N ARG A 97 -3.88 2.80 16.02
CA ARG A 97 -4.85 2.23 15.10
C ARG A 97 -5.69 1.16 15.79
#